data_AF-A0A9D4BNY3-F1
#
_entry.id   AF-A0A9D4BNY3-F1
#
_cell.length_a   1.000
_cell.length_b   1.000
_cell.length_c   1.000
_cell.angle_alpha   90.00
_cell.angle_beta   90.00
_cell.angle_gamma   90.00
#
_symmetry.space_group_name_H-M   'P 1'
#
loop_
_entity.id
_entity.type
_entity.pdbx_description
1 polymer ?
#
loop_
_entity_poly.entity_id
_entity_poly.type
_entity_poly.pdbx_seq_one_letter_code
_entity_poly.pdbx_strand_id
1 'polypeptide(L)'
;MENLEQPTLVSVVPIVKNAINETPRNLLKVEKSSLSKRVTLTASVPPIQSFYSDHEQVVEWVELNKVMGVQYFNFYVNNISKPVEQVREHYVHERLARVLYWKLPISQNERHYFGQLAAINDCLYRRKLESDWTQCVDLDEFVVYQRNTPLSLPLLLYELSIHNASICVPACSF
;
A
#
# COMPACT_ATOMS: atom_id res chain seq x y z
N MET A 1 -2.72 20.29 20.09
CA MET A 1 -2.72 19.20 19.10
C MET A 1 -4.18 18.91 18.80
N GLU A 2 -4.68 19.37 17.66
CA GLU A 2 -6.03 19.03 17.23
C GLU A 2 -6.12 17.51 17.04
N ASN A 3 -7.16 16.93 17.62
CA ASN A 3 -7.48 15.53 17.46
C ASN A 3 -8.05 15.37 16.04
N LEU A 4 -7.18 15.27 15.05
CA LEU A 4 -7.55 15.06 13.65
C LEU A 4 -8.32 13.74 13.55
N GLU A 5 -9.65 13.83 13.45
CA GLU A 5 -10.49 12.65 13.24
C GLU A 5 -10.05 11.92 11.97
N GLN A 6 -9.76 10.63 12.10
CA GLN A 6 -9.35 9.80 10.97
C GLN A 6 -10.55 9.67 9.99
N PRO A 7 -10.35 9.92 8.69
CA PRO A 7 -11.43 9.71 7.71
C PRO A 7 -11.88 8.24 7.76
N THR A 8 -13.19 8.03 7.85
CA THR A 8 -13.79 6.69 7.85
C THR A 8 -14.05 6.16 6.44
N LEU A 9 -14.13 7.07 5.47
CA LEU A 9 -14.41 6.80 4.06
C LEU A 9 -13.48 7.66 3.19
N VAL A 10 -13.06 7.10 2.05
CA VAL A 10 -12.32 7.80 0.99
C VAL A 10 -13.06 7.61 -0.33
N SER A 11 -13.11 8.67 -1.13
CA SER A 11 -13.56 8.59 -2.52
C SER A 11 -12.54 9.30 -3.42
N VAL A 12 -12.27 8.72 -4.59
CA VAL A 12 -11.49 9.36 -5.64
C VAL A 12 -12.46 9.85 -6.69
N VAL A 13 -12.69 11.16 -6.73
CA VAL A 13 -13.60 11.80 -7.69
C VAL A 13 -12.74 12.53 -8.72
N PRO A 14 -12.83 12.19 -10.02
CA PRO A 14 -12.16 13.00 -11.04
C PRO A 14 -12.74 14.41 -11.02
N ILE A 15 -11.90 15.43 -11.14
CA ILE A 15 -12.34 16.83 -11.19
C ILE A 15 -13.01 17.06 -12.54
N VAL A 16 -14.28 16.72 -12.64
CA VAL A 16 -15.16 17.05 -13.76
C VAL A 16 -16.11 18.13 -13.26
N LYS A 17 -16.31 19.20 -14.04
CA LYS A 17 -17.09 20.40 -13.63
C LYS A 17 -18.50 20.08 -13.09
N ASN A 18 -19.07 18.92 -13.42
CA ASN A 18 -20.40 18.49 -12.97
C ASN A 18 -20.38 17.45 -11.84
N ALA A 19 -19.23 16.83 -11.52
CA ALA A 19 -19.13 15.74 -10.54
C ALA A 19 -19.07 16.24 -9.08
N ILE A 20 -18.80 17.52 -8.86
CA ILE A 20 -18.64 18.11 -7.51
C ILE A 20 -19.97 18.10 -6.73
N ASN A 21 -21.11 18.11 -7.43
CA ASN A 21 -22.44 18.14 -6.82
C ASN A 21 -23.10 16.76 -6.71
N GLU A 22 -22.48 15.70 -7.22
CA GLU A 22 -23.00 14.34 -7.11
C GLU A 22 -22.48 13.66 -5.84
N THR A 23 -23.34 12.88 -5.17
CA THR A 23 -22.88 12.05 -4.07
C THR A 23 -21.96 10.94 -4.61
N PRO A 24 -20.71 10.83 -4.12
CA PRO A 24 -19.79 9.82 -4.60
C PRO A 24 -20.31 8.40 -4.32
N ARG A 25 -20.32 7.55 -5.34
CA ARG A 25 -20.79 6.16 -5.25
C ARG A 25 -19.66 5.17 -4.93
N ASN A 26 -18.42 5.58 -5.17
CA ASN A 26 -17.20 4.81 -5.01
C ASN A 26 -16.56 4.99 -3.62
N LEU A 27 -17.37 4.89 -2.57
CA LEU A 27 -16.90 5.06 -1.19
C LEU A 27 -16.11 3.83 -0.73
N LEU A 28 -14.83 4.03 -0.42
CA LEU A 28 -13.97 3.02 0.17
C LEU A 28 -13.87 3.22 1.67
N LYS A 29 -14.18 2.17 2.43
CA LYS A 29 -14.03 2.19 3.87
C LYS A 29 -12.54 2.13 4.23
N VAL A 30 -12.11 3.14 4.97
CA VAL A 30 -10.79 3.11 5.61
C VAL A 30 -10.92 2.15 6.79
N GLU A 31 -10.25 1.00 6.72
CA GLU A 31 -10.20 0.12 7.88
C GLU A 31 -9.12 0.61 8.83
N LYS A 32 -9.43 0.47 10.12
CA LYS A 32 -8.54 0.87 11.20
C LYS A 32 -7.25 0.06 11.17
N SER A 33 -6.22 0.64 11.78
CA SER A 33 -4.96 -0.08 11.94
C SER A 33 -5.12 -1.37 12.70
N SER A 34 -4.50 -2.42 12.15
CA SER A 34 -4.31 -3.71 12.80
C SER A 34 -3.00 -3.78 13.59
N LEU A 35 -2.12 -2.77 13.47
CA LEU A 35 -0.83 -2.73 14.13
C LEU A 35 -0.95 -2.08 15.52
N SER A 36 -0.54 -2.80 16.55
CA SER A 36 -0.52 -2.29 17.93
C SER A 36 0.58 -1.24 18.17
N LYS A 37 1.58 -1.17 17.27
CA LYS A 37 2.71 -0.25 17.33
C LYS A 37 3.04 0.23 15.92
N ARG A 38 3.43 1.50 15.81
CA ARG A 38 3.93 2.07 14.56
C ARG A 38 5.22 1.37 14.16
N VAL A 39 5.37 1.05 12.87
CA VAL A 39 6.60 0.47 12.29
C VAL A 39 7.34 1.52 11.47
N THR A 40 8.61 1.29 11.15
CA THR A 40 9.39 2.28 10.39
C THR A 40 9.06 2.23 8.90
N LEU A 41 9.00 1.05 8.29
CA LEU A 41 8.73 0.92 6.85
C LEU A 41 7.74 -0.20 6.57
N THR A 42 6.71 0.12 5.79
CA THR A 42 5.74 -0.84 5.23
C THR A 42 5.84 -0.91 3.72
N ALA A 43 5.50 -2.07 3.16
CA ALA A 43 5.31 -2.23 1.73
C ALA A 43 3.90 -2.72 1.41
N SER A 44 3.38 -2.24 0.30
CA SER A 44 2.10 -2.66 -0.25
C SER A 44 2.27 -3.06 -1.69
N VAL A 45 1.69 -4.19 -2.06
CA VAL A 45 1.56 -4.61 -3.45
C VAL A 45 0.21 -4.12 -3.94
N PRO A 46 0.14 -3.34 -5.03
CA PRO A 46 -1.13 -3.02 -5.68
C PRO A 46 -1.95 -4.28 -6.06
N PRO A 47 -3.20 -4.14 -6.52
CA PRO A 47 -4.13 -5.26 -6.60
C PRO A 47 -3.62 -6.47 -7.42
N ILE A 48 -3.30 -7.57 -6.72
CA ILE A 48 -2.95 -8.85 -7.33
C ILE A 48 -4.23 -9.49 -7.86
N GLN A 49 -4.22 -9.85 -9.13
CA GLN A 49 -5.42 -10.15 -9.88
C GLN A 49 -5.15 -11.07 -11.08
N SER A 50 -6.16 -11.29 -11.94
CA SER A 50 -6.06 -12.17 -13.11
C SER A 50 -5.60 -13.61 -12.82
N PHE A 51 -6.00 -14.19 -11.67
CA PHE A 51 -5.62 -15.54 -11.25
C PHE A 51 -4.10 -15.75 -11.20
N TYR A 52 -3.36 -14.70 -10.85
CA TYR A 52 -1.91 -14.72 -10.73
C TYR A 52 -1.42 -15.96 -9.94
N SER A 53 -0.43 -16.65 -10.51
CA SER A 53 -0.03 -18.00 -10.10
C SER A 53 1.44 -18.16 -9.70
N ASP A 54 2.23 -17.12 -9.87
CA ASP A 54 3.65 -17.15 -9.55
C ASP A 54 3.86 -16.88 -8.04
N HIS A 55 3.81 -17.96 -7.28
CA HIS A 55 3.98 -17.93 -5.83
C HIS A 55 5.46 -17.77 -5.42
N GLU A 56 6.40 -18.12 -6.29
CA GLU A 56 7.83 -17.93 -6.07
C GLU A 56 8.19 -16.44 -6.11
N GLN A 57 7.66 -15.70 -7.10
CA GLN A 57 7.83 -14.24 -7.16
C GLN A 57 7.25 -13.53 -5.93
N VAL A 58 6.15 -14.04 -5.34
CA VAL A 58 5.61 -13.49 -4.08
C VAL A 58 6.56 -13.72 -2.91
N VAL A 59 7.15 -14.92 -2.80
CA VAL A 59 8.17 -15.21 -1.77
C VAL A 59 9.39 -14.32 -1.98
N GLU A 60 9.92 -14.24 -3.20
CA GLU A 60 11.06 -13.40 -3.55
C GLU A 60 10.80 -11.94 -3.16
N TRP A 61 9.64 -11.42 -3.56
CA TRP A 61 9.27 -10.04 -3.27
C TRP A 61 9.20 -9.77 -1.77
N VAL A 62 8.58 -10.65 -0.99
CA VAL A 62 8.49 -10.49 0.47
C VAL A 62 9.86 -10.59 1.13
N GLU A 63 10.64 -11.64 0.84
CA GLU A 63 11.92 -11.88 1.49
C GLU A 63 12.96 -10.80 1.14
N LEU A 64 13.01 -10.36 -0.12
CA LEU A 64 13.92 -9.29 -0.52
C LEU A 64 13.55 -7.98 0.18
N ASN A 65 12.26 -7.61 0.21
CA ASN A 65 11.83 -6.40 0.91
C ASN A 65 12.05 -6.49 2.43
N LYS A 66 11.95 -7.68 3.04
CA LYS A 66 12.33 -7.90 4.45
C LYS A 66 13.81 -7.59 4.68
N VAL A 67 14.70 -8.09 3.81
CA VAL A 67 16.14 -7.79 3.86
C VAL A 67 16.39 -6.28 3.73
N MET A 68 15.61 -5.59 2.91
CA MET A 68 15.71 -4.14 2.71
C MET A 68 15.16 -3.31 3.88
N GLY A 69 14.58 -3.94 4.90
CA GLY A 69 14.11 -3.29 6.13
C GLY A 69 12.60 -3.04 6.20
N VAL A 70 11.80 -3.62 5.29
CA VAL A 70 10.34 -3.61 5.40
C VAL A 70 9.92 -4.52 6.56
N GLN A 71 9.05 -4.02 7.43
CA GLN A 71 8.62 -4.72 8.64
C GLN A 71 7.21 -5.29 8.54
N TYR A 72 6.38 -4.77 7.63
CA TYR A 72 5.00 -5.21 7.49
C TYR A 72 4.46 -5.02 6.07
N PHE A 73 3.73 -6.04 5.61
CA PHE A 73 3.29 -6.18 4.22
C PHE A 73 1.77 -6.08 4.07
N ASN A 74 1.34 -5.50 2.97
CA ASN A 74 -0.07 -5.36 2.61
C ASN A 74 -0.29 -5.93 1.22
N PHE A 75 -1.18 -6.91 1.12
CA PHE A 75 -1.57 -7.49 -0.15
C PHE A 75 -2.97 -7.03 -0.51
N TYR A 76 -3.09 -6.18 -1.54
CA TYR A 76 -4.37 -5.92 -2.17
C TYR A 76 -4.71 -7.11 -3.06
N VAL A 77 -5.76 -7.88 -2.74
CA VAL A 77 -6.07 -9.14 -3.42
C VAL A 77 -7.47 -9.09 -4.01
N ASN A 78 -7.60 -9.35 -5.30
CA ASN A 78 -8.90 -9.56 -5.93
C ASN A 78 -9.12 -11.05 -6.24
N ASN A 79 -8.28 -11.63 -7.09
CA ASN A 79 -8.40 -13.01 -7.53
C ASN A 79 -7.03 -13.60 -7.86
N ILE A 80 -6.62 -14.60 -7.08
CA ILE A 80 -5.30 -15.22 -7.13
C ILE A 80 -5.42 -16.74 -7.08
N SER A 81 -4.38 -17.42 -7.54
CA SER A 81 -4.32 -18.88 -7.50
C SER A 81 -4.18 -19.41 -6.07
N LYS A 82 -4.51 -20.70 -5.88
CA LYS A 82 -4.36 -21.38 -4.58
C LYS A 82 -2.92 -21.40 -4.04
N PRO A 83 -1.87 -21.64 -4.85
CA PRO A 83 -0.49 -21.55 -4.36
C PRO A 83 -0.12 -20.16 -3.82
N VAL A 84 -0.55 -19.09 -4.52
CA VAL A 84 -0.31 -17.71 -4.08
C VAL A 84 -1.09 -17.40 -2.79
N GLU A 85 -2.33 -17.89 -2.69
CA GLU A 85 -3.14 -17.77 -1.46
C GLU A 85 -2.40 -18.40 -0.26
N GLN A 86 -1.82 -19.60 -0.44
CA GLN A 86 -1.09 -20.32 0.61
C GLN A 86 0.18 -19.57 1.07
N VAL A 87 0.98 -19.06 0.14
CA VAL A 87 2.17 -18.24 0.47
C VAL A 87 1.76 -16.98 1.24
N ARG A 88 0.71 -16.30 0.79
CA ARG A 88 0.20 -15.10 1.47
C ARG A 88 -0.31 -15.43 2.88
N GLU A 89 -1.05 -16.52 3.04
CA GLU A 89 -1.55 -16.99 4.34
C GLU A 89 -0.41 -17.32 5.31
N HIS A 90 0.69 -17.89 4.82
CA HIS A 90 1.89 -18.12 5.63
C HIS A 90 2.40 -16.81 6.26
N TYR A 91 2.60 -15.75 5.47
CA TYR A 91 3.07 -14.46 6.00
C TYR A 91 2.06 -13.75 6.91
N VAL A 92 0.76 -13.97 6.69
CA VAL A 92 -0.30 -13.49 7.60
C VAL A 92 -0.22 -14.22 8.94
N HIS A 93 -0.03 -15.54 8.92
CA HIS A 93 0.10 -16.35 10.13
C HIS A 93 1.36 -15.99 10.94
N GLU A 94 2.46 -15.64 10.27
CA GLU A 94 3.67 -15.09 10.89
C GLU A 94 3.51 -13.66 11.43
N ARG A 95 2.33 -13.04 11.25
CA ARG A 95 2.03 -11.64 11.63
C ARG A 95 2.91 -10.61 10.91
N LEU A 96 3.46 -10.97 9.75
CA LEU A 96 4.26 -10.09 8.91
C LEU A 96 3.42 -9.39 7.83
N ALA A 97 2.23 -9.92 7.52
CA ALA A 97 1.39 -9.39 6.47
C ALA A 97 -0.09 -9.31 6.87
N ARG A 98 -0.85 -8.58 6.06
CA ARG A 98 -2.31 -8.67 6.01
C ARG A 98 -2.83 -8.61 4.58
N VAL A 99 -4.09 -8.99 4.45
CA VAL A 99 -4.81 -9.06 3.19
C VAL A 99 -5.89 -8.00 3.18
N LEU A 100 -5.91 -7.20 2.11
CA LEU A 100 -6.96 -6.26 1.81
C LEU A 100 -7.72 -6.81 0.60
N TYR A 101 -8.89 -7.39 0.84
CA TYR A 101 -9.72 -7.90 -0.25
C TYR A 101 -10.22 -6.73 -1.09
N TRP A 102 -9.68 -6.62 -2.31
CA TRP A 102 -9.84 -5.48 -3.19
C TRP A 102 -11.13 -5.54 -4.01
N LYS A 103 -12.26 -5.50 -3.29
CA LYS A 103 -13.61 -5.48 -3.85
C LYS A 103 -14.14 -4.05 -3.90
N LEU A 104 -13.90 -3.37 -5.01
CA LEU A 104 -14.35 -2.00 -5.22
C LEU A 104 -15.88 -1.96 -5.47
N PRO A 105 -16.62 -0.98 -4.90
CA PRO A 105 -18.06 -0.82 -5.07
C PRO A 105 -18.43 -0.14 -6.41
N ILE A 106 -17.74 -0.51 -7.49
CA ILE A 106 -17.93 0.01 -8.85
C ILE A 106 -17.78 -1.12 -9.86
N SER A 107 -18.39 -0.97 -11.04
CA SER A 107 -18.32 -2.00 -12.08
C SER A 107 -16.91 -2.13 -12.65
N GLN A 108 -16.61 -3.28 -13.27
CA GLN A 108 -15.31 -3.50 -13.89
C GLN A 108 -14.98 -2.49 -15.00
N ASN A 109 -15.99 -2.02 -15.73
CA ASN A 109 -15.84 -1.06 -16.82
C ASN A 109 -15.47 0.34 -16.32
N GLU A 110 -15.80 0.66 -15.07
CA GLU A 110 -15.44 1.91 -14.41
C GLU A 110 -14.04 1.84 -13.76
N ARG A 111 -13.46 0.65 -13.65
CA ARG A 111 -12.14 0.45 -13.04
C ARG A 111 -11.04 0.63 -14.09
N HIS A 112 -10.35 1.76 -14.03
CA HIS A 112 -9.08 1.89 -14.73
C HIS A 112 -8.00 1.04 -14.04
N TYR A 113 -7.33 0.18 -14.79
CA TYR A 113 -6.21 -0.66 -14.35
C TYR A 113 -6.46 -1.33 -12.98
N PHE A 114 -7.58 -2.07 -12.88
CA PHE A 114 -7.99 -2.81 -11.67
C PHE A 114 -8.18 -1.96 -10.40
N GLY A 115 -8.23 -0.64 -10.55
CA GLY A 115 -8.29 0.32 -9.46
C GLY A 115 -6.96 0.50 -8.72
N GLN A 116 -5.82 0.33 -9.40
CA GLN A 116 -4.48 0.50 -8.81
C GLN A 116 -4.29 1.87 -8.16
N LEU A 117 -4.77 2.95 -8.79
CA LEU A 117 -4.72 4.30 -8.20
C LEU A 117 -5.52 4.38 -6.89
N ALA A 118 -6.67 3.72 -6.80
CA ALA A 118 -7.45 3.68 -5.56
C ALA A 118 -6.72 2.87 -4.48
N ALA A 119 -6.01 1.81 -4.85
CA ALA A 119 -5.22 0.99 -3.91
C ALA A 119 -4.01 1.73 -3.38
N ILE A 120 -3.29 2.46 -4.25
CA ILE A 120 -2.17 3.31 -3.86
C ILE A 120 -2.65 4.41 -2.90
N ASN A 121 -3.78 5.06 -3.19
CA ASN A 121 -4.36 6.06 -2.29
C ASN A 121 -4.78 5.44 -0.95
N ASP A 122 -5.51 4.33 -0.95
CA ASP A 122 -5.87 3.63 0.28
C ASP A 122 -4.62 3.26 1.10
N CYS A 123 -3.57 2.76 0.45
CA CYS A 123 -2.29 2.48 1.08
C CYS A 123 -1.73 3.73 1.76
N LEU A 124 -1.54 4.82 1.02
CA LEU A 124 -0.96 6.07 1.55
C LEU A 124 -1.76 6.62 2.75
N TYR A 125 -3.08 6.70 2.63
CA TYR A 125 -3.94 7.22 3.70
C TYR A 125 -3.95 6.32 4.93
N ARG A 126 -4.03 5.00 4.73
CA ARG A 126 -4.12 4.02 5.81
C ARG A 126 -2.76 3.78 6.48
N ARG A 127 -1.65 3.94 5.76
CA ARG A 127 -0.30 3.76 6.31
C ARG A 127 0.21 5.00 7.06
N LYS A 128 -0.31 6.19 6.76
CA LYS A 128 0.06 7.44 7.45
C LYS A 128 0.08 7.33 8.99
N LEU A 129 -0.82 6.53 9.58
CA LEU A 129 -0.90 6.34 11.03
C LEU A 129 -0.15 5.10 11.55
N GLU A 130 0.35 4.26 10.65
CA GLU A 130 0.87 2.93 10.95
C GLU A 130 2.37 2.82 10.72
N SER A 131 2.93 3.69 9.88
CA SER A 131 4.36 3.70 9.62
C SER A 131 4.97 5.09 9.46
N ASP A 132 6.28 5.18 9.66
CA ASP A 132 7.07 6.38 9.32
C ASP A 132 7.13 6.56 7.80
N TRP A 133 7.36 5.45 7.10
CA TRP A 133 7.49 5.39 5.66
C TRP A 133 6.64 4.26 5.09
N THR A 134 6.19 4.43 3.85
CA THR A 134 5.55 3.34 3.10
C THR A 134 5.97 3.39 1.64
N GLN A 135 6.05 2.22 1.03
CA GLN A 135 6.16 2.06 -0.41
C GLN A 135 4.95 1.30 -0.96
N CYS A 136 4.59 1.59 -2.21
CA CYS A 136 3.61 0.84 -2.96
C CYS A 136 4.26 0.48 -4.30
N VAL A 137 4.62 -0.79 -4.49
CA VAL A 137 5.39 -1.28 -5.64
C VAL A 137 4.82 -2.61 -6.12
N ASP A 138 4.88 -2.87 -7.42
CA ASP A 138 4.39 -4.12 -7.99
C ASP A 138 5.31 -5.31 -7.64
N LEU A 139 4.85 -6.56 -7.87
CA LEU A 139 5.57 -7.78 -7.46
C LEU A 139 6.88 -8.01 -8.23
N ASP A 140 6.99 -7.45 -9.44
CA ASP A 140 8.15 -7.51 -10.32
C ASP A 140 9.07 -6.29 -10.16
N GLU A 141 8.75 -5.37 -9.23
CA GLU A 141 9.50 -4.15 -8.98
C GLU A 141 10.19 -4.17 -7.61
N PHE A 142 11.42 -3.65 -7.58
CA PHE A 142 12.23 -3.59 -6.37
C PHE A 142 12.83 -2.20 -6.18
N VAL A 143 12.73 -1.67 -4.97
CA VAL A 143 13.45 -0.47 -4.55
C VAL A 143 14.80 -0.90 -4.00
N VAL A 144 15.87 -0.52 -4.70
CA VAL A 144 17.25 -0.84 -4.32
C VAL A 144 18.09 0.44 -4.25
N TYR A 145 19.11 0.43 -3.40
CA TYR A 145 20.09 1.52 -3.33
C TYR A 145 21.32 1.19 -4.19
N GLN A 146 21.81 2.17 -4.95
CA GLN A 146 22.92 1.97 -5.91
C GLN A 146 24.32 2.18 -5.33
N ARG A 147 24.46 2.78 -4.13
CA ARG A 147 25.76 3.16 -3.55
C ARG A 147 26.16 2.24 -2.40
N ASN A 148 27.46 2.22 -2.08
CA ASN A 148 28.07 1.43 -0.99
C ASN A 148 27.61 1.80 0.44
N THR A 149 26.56 2.61 0.60
CA THR A 149 25.77 2.85 1.82
C THR A 149 24.48 3.59 1.43
N PRO A 150 23.33 3.38 2.10
CA PRO A 150 23.17 2.83 3.46
C PRO A 150 22.67 1.37 3.53
N LEU A 151 22.87 0.72 4.68
CA LEU A 151 22.60 -0.71 4.94
C LEU A 151 21.11 -1.14 4.86
N SER A 152 20.16 -0.20 4.70
CA SER A 152 18.72 -0.51 4.59
C SER A 152 17.93 0.67 4.01
N LEU A 153 16.72 0.42 3.49
CA LEU A 153 15.83 1.46 2.95
C LEU A 153 15.39 2.50 4.00
N PRO A 154 15.05 2.13 5.26
CA PRO A 154 14.72 3.13 6.28
C PRO A 154 15.81 4.19 6.50
N LEU A 155 17.09 3.79 6.47
CA LEU A 155 18.21 4.72 6.59
C LEU A 155 18.30 5.65 5.38
N LEU A 156 18.14 5.10 4.17
CA LEU A 156 18.11 5.92 2.95
C LEU A 156 16.97 6.93 2.98
N LEU A 157 15.76 6.52 3.35
CA LEU A 157 14.59 7.39 3.43
C LEU A 157 14.78 8.48 4.48
N TYR A 158 15.39 8.14 5.63
CA TYR A 158 15.76 9.12 6.64
C TYR A 158 16.76 10.15 6.07
N GLU A 159 17.82 9.71 5.39
CA GLU A 159 18.80 10.60 4.75
C GLU A 159 18.16 11.50 3.67
N LEU A 160 17.25 10.96 2.85
CA LEU A 160 16.55 11.78 1.85
C LEU A 160 15.63 12.82 2.51
N SER A 161 14.99 12.47 3.62
CA SER A 161 14.10 13.36 4.35
C SER A 161 14.81 14.60 4.92
N ILE A 162 16.04 14.43 5.44
CA ILE A 162 16.85 15.54 5.97
C ILE A 162 17.39 16.45 4.86
N HIS A 163 17.54 15.93 3.64
CA HIS A 163 18.05 16.67 2.49
C HIS A 163 16.94 17.34 1.66
N ASN A 164 15.69 17.38 2.13
CA ASN A 164 14.53 17.90 1.39
C ASN A 164 14.32 17.20 0.02
N ALA A 165 14.92 16.02 -0.16
CA ALA A 165 14.66 15.18 -1.32
C ALA A 165 13.28 14.56 -1.11
N SER A 166 12.27 15.16 -1.73
CA SER A 166 10.89 14.72 -1.59
C SER A 166 10.69 13.39 -2.34
N ILE A 167 10.74 12.28 -1.61
CA ILE A 167 9.95 11.08 -1.96
C ILE A 167 8.79 11.04 -0.97
N CYS A 168 7.90 12.01 -1.07
CA CYS A 168 6.65 12.06 -0.34
C CYS A 168 5.61 12.70 -1.24
N VAL A 169 4.45 12.08 -1.33
CA VAL A 169 3.22 12.85 -1.49
C VAL A 169 3.11 13.64 -0.20
N PRO A 170 3.19 14.98 -0.22
CA PRO A 170 3.06 15.76 1.00
C PRO A 170 1.72 15.39 1.65
N ALA A 171 1.74 15.04 2.93
CA ALA A 171 0.55 15.15 3.73
C ALA A 171 0.19 16.64 3.71
N CYS A 172 -0.82 17.02 2.92
CA CYS A 172 -1.27 18.40 2.81
C CYS A 172 -1.36 19.03 4.20
N SER A 173 -0.52 20.04 4.42
CA SER A 173 -0.85 21.15 5.29
C SER A 173 -2.11 21.80 4.70
N PHE A 174 -3.21 21.75 5.45
CA PHE A 174 -4.39 22.56 5.16
C PHE A 174 -4.19 23.96 5.75
#